data_AF-H0AFA3-F1
#
_entry.id   AF-H0AFA3-F1
#
_cell.length_a   1.000
_cell.length_b   1.000
_cell.length_c   1.000
_cell.angle_alpha   90.00
_cell.angle_beta   90.00
_cell.angle_gamma   90.00
#
_symmetry.space_group_name_H-M   'P 1'
#
loop_
_entity.id
_entity.type
_entity.pdbx_description
1 polymer ?
#
loop_
_entity_poly.entity_id
_entity_poly.type
_entity_poly.pdbx_seq_one_letter_code
_entity_poly.pdbx_strand_id
1 'polypeptide(L)'
;MTKRRSKKKKSGSHGYGSSKKNRGAGNRGGKGNAGSGKKGQSKRMTEEGVQELGETGFTSRQPEQNGINLRDIDDKIESLVEEGLAKRRRQLYLRCRRSRIR
;
A
#
# COMPACT_ATOMS: atom_id res chain seq x y z
N MET A 1 -20.30 26.19 12.14
CA MET A 1 -21.03 25.19 11.32
C MET A 1 -21.50 24.04 12.21
N THR A 2 -22.81 23.86 12.39
CA THR A 2 -23.37 22.83 13.29
C THR A 2 -23.18 21.41 12.74
N LYS A 3 -22.71 20.47 13.59
CA LYS A 3 -22.41 19.07 13.22
C LYS A 3 -23.66 18.33 12.72
N ARG A 4 -23.52 17.48 11.69
CA ARG A 4 -24.64 16.69 11.13
C ARG A 4 -25.41 15.90 12.19
N ARG A 5 -24.73 15.37 13.21
CA ARG A 5 -25.35 14.63 14.33
C ARG A 5 -26.30 15.49 15.18
N SER A 6 -25.99 16.78 15.40
CA SER A 6 -26.83 17.63 16.25
C SER A 6 -28.19 17.97 15.62
N LYS A 7 -28.29 17.91 14.28
CA LYS A 7 -29.54 18.19 13.53
C LYS A 7 -30.49 17.00 13.39
N LYS A 8 -30.08 15.79 13.77
CA LYS A 8 -30.86 14.57 13.51
C LYS A 8 -32.00 14.30 14.51
N LYS A 9 -32.12 15.06 15.62
CA LYS A 9 -33.11 14.81 16.69
C LYS A 9 -34.57 14.82 16.22
N LYS A 10 -34.92 15.58 15.17
CA LYS A 10 -36.31 15.70 14.66
C LYS A 10 -36.58 14.92 13.37
N SER A 11 -35.61 14.18 12.83
CA SER A 11 -35.75 13.56 11.51
C SER A 11 -36.43 12.18 11.52
N GLY A 12 -36.85 11.67 12.70
CA GLY A 12 -37.47 10.35 12.87
C GLY A 12 -36.50 9.17 12.72
N SER A 13 -35.88 9.02 11.55
CA SER A 13 -35.00 7.88 11.21
C SER A 13 -33.50 8.17 11.28
N HIS A 14 -33.12 9.38 11.73
CA HIS A 14 -31.71 9.83 11.74
C HIS A 14 -30.96 9.67 10.40
N GLY A 15 -31.69 9.62 9.27
CA GLY A 15 -31.13 9.43 7.93
C GLY A 15 -30.91 7.98 7.51
N TYR A 16 -31.44 7.00 8.26
CA TYR A 16 -31.35 5.57 7.94
C TYR A 16 -32.53 5.06 7.08
N GLY A 17 -33.44 5.95 6.67
CA GLY A 17 -34.58 5.62 5.83
C GLY A 17 -35.73 4.98 6.61
N SER A 18 -36.21 3.82 6.15
CA SER A 18 -37.29 3.08 6.81
C SER A 18 -36.88 2.57 8.21
N SER A 19 -37.83 2.54 9.15
CA SER A 19 -37.64 1.98 10.50
C SER A 19 -37.25 0.49 10.52
N LYS A 20 -37.42 -0.21 9.40
CA LYS A 20 -37.02 -1.63 9.24
C LYS A 20 -35.54 -1.79 8.85
N LYS A 21 -34.83 -0.71 8.51
CA LYS A 21 -33.41 -0.68 8.13
C LYS A 21 -32.54 -0.25 9.32
N ASN A 22 -31.22 -0.44 9.22
CA ASN A 22 -30.25 -0.17 10.30
C ASN A 22 -30.45 -1.00 11.59
N ARG A 23 -30.68 -2.31 11.43
CA ARG A 23 -30.71 -3.28 12.54
C ARG A 23 -29.32 -3.86 12.79
N GLY A 24 -29.22 -5.17 13.03
CA GLY A 24 -27.97 -5.86 13.31
C GLY A 24 -27.15 -6.23 12.08
N ALA A 25 -26.35 -7.28 12.22
CA ALA A 25 -25.42 -7.75 11.20
C ALA A 25 -26.09 -8.14 9.87
N GLY A 26 -27.36 -8.55 9.89
CA GLY A 26 -28.12 -8.84 8.66
C GLY A 26 -28.21 -7.63 7.71
N ASN A 27 -28.32 -6.40 8.26
CA ASN A 27 -28.32 -5.19 7.44
C ASN A 27 -26.95 -4.91 6.78
N ARG A 28 -25.87 -5.53 7.28
CA ARG A 28 -24.50 -5.44 6.76
C ARG A 28 -24.09 -6.69 5.97
N GLY A 29 -24.99 -7.64 5.73
CA GLY A 29 -24.67 -8.90 5.05
C GLY A 29 -23.77 -9.85 5.86
N GLY A 30 -23.90 -9.85 7.19
CA GLY A 30 -23.10 -10.68 8.10
C GLY A 30 -22.06 -9.88 8.91
N LYS A 31 -21.38 -10.56 9.84
CA LYS A 31 -20.33 -9.97 10.69
C LYS A 31 -18.99 -10.00 9.96
N GLY A 32 -18.26 -8.89 9.93
CA GLY A 32 -16.95 -8.78 9.28
C GLY A 32 -17.00 -9.12 7.77
N ASN A 33 -16.02 -9.91 7.31
CA ASN A 33 -15.89 -10.37 5.93
C ASN A 33 -16.77 -11.59 5.61
N ALA A 34 -17.85 -11.83 6.36
CA ALA A 34 -18.80 -12.87 6.00
C ALA A 34 -19.33 -12.66 4.57
N GLY A 35 -19.33 -13.72 3.76
CA GLY A 35 -19.73 -13.67 2.36
C GLY A 35 -18.62 -13.35 1.36
N SER A 36 -17.37 -13.17 1.81
CA SER A 36 -16.19 -12.96 0.97
C SER A 36 -15.84 -14.14 0.06
N GLY A 37 -16.27 -15.36 0.42
CA GLY A 37 -16.07 -16.57 -0.37
C GLY A 37 -15.92 -17.83 0.50
N LYS A 38 -15.39 -18.92 -0.08
CA LYS A 38 -15.26 -20.29 0.46
C LYS A 38 -16.57 -21.06 0.70
N LYS A 39 -17.58 -20.45 1.31
CA LYS A 39 -18.91 -21.08 1.53
C LYS A 39 -20.08 -20.21 1.10
N GLY A 40 -19.98 -18.88 1.23
CA GLY A 40 -20.99 -17.92 0.76
C GLY A 40 -20.35 -16.84 -0.09
N GLN A 41 -21.10 -16.29 -1.05
CA GLN A 41 -20.57 -15.42 -2.12
C GLN A 41 -21.20 -14.01 -2.14
N SER A 42 -21.94 -13.62 -1.08
CA SER A 42 -22.70 -12.36 -1.04
C SER A 42 -21.84 -11.09 -1.06
N LYS A 43 -20.54 -11.19 -0.78
CA LYS A 43 -19.55 -10.11 -0.78
C LYS A 43 -18.26 -10.51 -1.51
N ARG A 44 -18.33 -11.42 -2.47
CA ARG A 44 -17.15 -11.95 -3.19
C ARG A 44 -16.44 -10.89 -4.02
N MET A 45 -17.19 -9.92 -4.54
CA MET A 45 -16.66 -8.80 -5.33
C MET A 45 -16.38 -7.63 -4.41
N THR A 46 -15.12 -7.21 -4.39
CA THR A 46 -14.63 -5.99 -3.73
C THR A 46 -14.27 -4.93 -4.77
N GLU A 47 -14.14 -3.67 -4.37
CA GLU A 47 -13.72 -2.58 -5.26
C GLU A 47 -12.36 -2.83 -5.92
N GLU A 48 -11.50 -3.61 -5.24
CA GLU A 48 -10.15 -3.97 -5.67
C GLU A 48 -10.11 -5.28 -6.50
N GLY A 49 -11.26 -5.89 -6.81
CA GLY A 49 -11.36 -7.11 -7.60
C GLY A 49 -12.04 -8.28 -6.87
N VAL A 50 -11.91 -9.48 -7.43
CA VAL A 50 -12.42 -10.71 -6.82
C VAL A 50 -11.48 -11.13 -5.70
N GLN A 51 -12.02 -11.39 -4.51
CA GLN A 51 -11.20 -11.89 -3.41
C GLN A 51 -10.68 -13.30 -3.74
N GLU A 52 -9.41 -13.37 -4.13
CA GLU A 52 -8.73 -14.63 -4.38
C GLU A 52 -8.50 -15.34 -3.04
N LEU A 53 -9.02 -16.56 -2.95
CA LEU A 53 -8.93 -17.39 -1.77
C LEU A 53 -7.98 -18.53 -2.07
N GLY A 54 -6.90 -18.62 -1.30
CA GLY A 54 -5.88 -19.65 -1.46
C GLY A 54 -4.51 -19.11 -1.13
N GLU A 55 -3.55 -20.02 -1.05
CA GLU A 55 -2.13 -19.69 -0.96
C GLU A 55 -1.54 -19.82 -2.37
N THR A 56 -0.64 -18.90 -2.74
CA THR A 56 0.04 -18.93 -4.04
C THR A 56 1.55 -18.87 -3.82
N GLY A 57 2.26 -19.89 -4.30
CA GLY A 57 3.71 -19.92 -4.36
C GLY A 57 4.39 -19.98 -2.98
N PHE A 58 5.61 -19.42 -2.92
CA PHE A 58 6.43 -19.34 -1.72
C PHE A 58 7.27 -18.04 -1.75
N THR A 59 7.56 -17.48 -0.57
CA THR A 59 8.37 -16.26 -0.46
C THR A 59 9.86 -16.62 -0.33
N SER A 60 10.70 -16.06 -1.20
CA SER A 60 12.16 -16.19 -1.12
C SER A 60 12.73 -15.36 0.03
N ARG A 61 13.78 -15.85 0.69
CA ARG A 61 14.47 -15.15 1.80
C ARG A 61 15.62 -14.25 1.33
N GLN A 62 15.76 -14.06 0.01
CA GLN A 62 16.86 -13.26 -0.53
C GLN A 62 16.67 -11.78 -0.17
N PRO A 63 17.73 -11.08 0.26
CA PRO A 63 17.65 -9.65 0.52
C PRO A 63 17.39 -8.88 -0.78
N GLU A 64 16.69 -7.75 -0.67
CA GLU A 64 16.48 -6.84 -1.79
C GLU A 64 17.84 -6.32 -2.30
N GLN A 65 18.03 -6.38 -3.62
CA GLN A 65 19.26 -5.88 -4.24
C GLN A 65 19.10 -4.39 -4.54
N ASN A 66 19.93 -3.57 -3.91
CA ASN A 66 20.01 -2.14 -4.22
C ASN A 66 20.75 -1.93 -5.55
N GLY A 67 19.99 -1.85 -6.64
CA GLY A 67 20.46 -1.45 -7.95
C GLY A 67 20.45 0.07 -8.13
N ILE A 68 21.40 0.59 -8.89
CA ILE A 68 21.39 1.98 -9.37
C ILE A 68 21.50 1.96 -10.89
N ASN A 69 20.72 2.79 -11.59
CA ASN A 69 20.82 2.89 -13.03
C ASN A 69 22.05 3.69 -13.44
N LEU A 70 22.56 3.43 -14.64
CA LEU A 70 23.71 4.15 -15.19
C LEU A 70 23.43 5.65 -15.34
N ARG A 71 22.21 6.00 -15.76
CA ARG A 71 21.77 7.40 -15.88
C ARG A 71 21.79 8.15 -14.55
N ASP A 72 21.36 7.49 -13.47
CA ASP A 72 21.36 8.09 -12.13
C ASP A 72 22.79 8.33 -11.61
N ILE A 73 23.77 7.55 -12.09
CA ILE A 73 25.18 7.78 -11.80
C ILE A 73 25.68 9.01 -12.55
N ASP A 74 25.38 9.10 -13.85
CA ASP A 74 25.83 10.21 -14.72
C ASP A 74 25.32 11.57 -14.22
N ASP A 75 24.04 11.65 -13.87
CA ASP A 75 23.42 12.87 -13.36
C ASP A 75 23.97 13.30 -11.99
N LYS A 76 24.57 12.37 -11.22
CA LYS A 76 25.09 12.60 -9.86
C LYS A 76 26.62 12.59 -9.78
N ILE A 77 27.33 12.57 -10.90
CA ILE A 77 28.81 12.51 -10.92
C ILE A 77 29.41 13.64 -10.08
N GLU A 78 28.91 14.86 -10.26
CA GLU A 78 29.46 16.05 -9.59
C GLU A 78 29.26 15.98 -8.07
N SER A 79 28.04 15.66 -7.61
CA SER A 79 27.75 15.49 -6.19
C SER A 79 28.53 14.32 -5.56
N LEU A 80 28.73 13.23 -6.31
CA LEU A 80 29.51 12.07 -5.83
C LEU A 80 31.02 12.37 -5.73
N VAL A 81 31.52 13.35 -6.48
CA VAL A 81 32.90 13.84 -6.37
C VAL A 81 33.05 14.74 -5.15
N GLU A 82 32.07 15.62 -4.88
CA GLU A 82 32.02 16.45 -3.67
C GLU A 82 31.95 15.61 -2.39
N GLU A 83 31.13 14.55 -2.40
CA GLU A 83 31.01 13.58 -1.31
C GLU A 83 32.25 12.66 -1.17
N GLY A 84 33.22 12.75 -2.09
CA GLY A 84 34.48 11.99 -2.06
C GLY A 84 34.34 10.51 -2.45
N LEU A 85 33.18 10.10 -2.97
CA LEU A 85 32.89 8.73 -3.41
C LEU A 85 33.50 8.41 -4.80
N ALA A 86 33.71 9.42 -5.63
CA ALA A 86 34.34 9.32 -6.94
C ALA A 86 35.61 10.17 -7.03
N LYS A 87 36.65 9.64 -7.69
CA LYS A 87 37.91 10.36 -7.92
C LYS A 87 38.10 10.66 -9.41
N ARG A 88 38.42 11.91 -9.73
CA ARG A 88 38.75 12.33 -11.10
C ARG A 88 40.19 11.90 -11.44
N ARG A 89 40.38 11.12 -12.51
CA ARG A 89 41.71 10.80 -13.05
C ARG A 89 41.77 11.02 -14.55
N ARG A 90 42.68 11.91 -14.98
CA ARG A 90 43.15 12.25 -16.35
C ARG A 90 42.10 12.45 -17.47
N GLN A 91 41.04 11.65 -17.57
CA GLN A 91 39.82 11.86 -18.37
C GLN A 91 38.68 10.88 -18.04
N LEU A 92 38.75 10.13 -16.93
CA LEU A 92 37.77 9.14 -16.49
C LEU A 92 37.47 9.31 -14.99
N TYR A 93 36.19 9.20 -14.61
CA TYR A 93 35.76 9.13 -13.21
C TYR A 93 35.90 7.69 -12.72
N LEU A 94 36.69 7.48 -11.66
CA LEU A 94 36.89 6.16 -11.06
C LEU A 94 36.11 6.06 -9.74
N ARG A 95 35.21 5.08 -9.61
CA ARG A 95 34.52 4.78 -8.35
C ARG A 95 35.52 4.26 -7.32
N CYS A 96 35.77 5.00 -6.25
CA CYS A 96 36.74 4.63 -5.24
C CYS A 96 36.06 3.75 -4.18
N ARG A 97 36.00 2.43 -4.40
CA ARG A 97 35.53 1.51 -3.34
C ARG A 97 36.58 1.43 -2.24
N ARG A 98 36.34 2.10 -1.12
CA ARG A 98 37.08 1.88 0.13
C ARG A 98 36.12 1.36 1.21
N SER A 99 35.66 0.12 1.02
CA SER A 99 35.08 -0.67 2.11
C SER A 99 35.45 -2.13 1.88
N ARG A 100 36.53 -2.53 2.55
CA ARG A 100 36.89 -3.91 2.83
C ARG A 100 35.78 -4.46 3.74
N ILE A 101 34.79 -5.12 3.16
CA ILE A 101 33.76 -5.86 3.92
C ILE A 101 34.39 -7.22 4.26
N ARG A 102 34.58 -7.48 5.56
CA ARG A 102 34.74 -8.82 6.12
C ARG A 102 33.36 -9.39 6.41
#